data_AF-A0A5D3CIM1-F1
#
_entry.id   AF-A0A5D3CIM1-F1
#
_cell.length_a   1.000
_cell.length_b   1.000
_cell.length_c   1.000
_cell.angle_alpha   90.00
_cell.angle_beta   90.00
_cell.angle_gamma   90.00
#
_symmetry.space_group_name_H-M   'P 1'
#
loop_
_entity.id
_entity.type
_entity.pdbx_description
1 polymer ?
#
loop_
_entity_poly.entity_id
_entity_poly.type
_entity_poly.pdbx_seq_one_letter_code
_entity_poly.pdbx_strand_id
1 'polypeptide(L)'
;MLNTFHDSVVGGHSGFLRTYKRLASELYWEGMKSDVKKHCESCITCQRNKSLALSPAGLLIPLEIPRQVWSDISMDFIDGLPKAKGCDVILVVVDRLSKYSHFLALKHPYTAKSVAKIFVKEIVRLHRFPSSIVSPQDEIFLSHFWNELFKMAGTKLRKSTTYHPQTDRQTEVVNRGLETCLRCFYSERPKEWILWLPWAEYWYNTTYQKALDMSPFQVVYGRKPPTLLSYGERTFKFFGR
;
A
#
# COMPACT_ATOMS: atom_id res chain seq x y z
N MET A 1 -7.74 19.87 -12.80
CA MET A 1 -6.42 19.84 -12.15
C MET A 1 -6.51 19.23 -10.76
N LEU A 2 -7.16 19.87 -9.77
CA LEU A 2 -7.31 19.30 -8.42
C LEU A 2 -7.95 17.91 -8.41
N ASN A 3 -9.01 17.69 -9.21
CA ASN A 3 -9.63 16.38 -9.39
C ASN A 3 -8.65 15.31 -9.90
N THR A 4 -7.70 15.68 -10.74
CA THR A 4 -6.69 14.74 -11.27
C THR A 4 -5.72 14.30 -10.17
N PHE A 5 -5.31 15.22 -9.29
CA PHE A 5 -4.34 14.93 -8.23
C PHE A 5 -4.96 14.45 -6.92
N HIS A 6 -6.29 14.53 -6.78
CA HIS A 6 -7.02 14.05 -5.61
C HIS A 6 -7.95 12.87 -5.95
N ASP A 7 -8.92 13.08 -6.83
CA ASP A 7 -10.06 12.19 -7.09
C ASP A 7 -9.72 11.04 -8.04
N SER A 8 -8.69 11.18 -8.87
CA SER A 8 -8.28 10.13 -9.81
C SER A 8 -7.50 9.01 -9.12
N VAL A 9 -7.31 7.89 -9.83
CA VAL A 9 -6.43 6.78 -9.42
C VAL A 9 -5.01 7.20 -9.07
N VAL A 10 -4.54 8.30 -9.66
CA VAL A 10 -3.22 8.89 -9.40
C VAL A 10 -3.22 9.69 -8.10
N GLY A 11 -4.36 10.29 -7.73
CA GLY A 11 -4.54 11.05 -6.51
C GLY A 11 -4.89 10.18 -5.30
N GLY A 12 -5.55 9.04 -5.53
CA GLY A 12 -5.87 8.05 -4.50
C GLY A 12 -6.74 8.56 -3.37
N HIS A 13 -7.52 9.62 -3.61
CA HIS A 13 -8.25 10.36 -2.59
C HIS A 13 -7.37 10.70 -1.39
N SER A 14 -6.12 11.14 -1.65
CA SER A 14 -5.15 11.42 -0.61
C SER A 14 -5.58 12.54 0.34
N GLY A 15 -5.07 12.53 1.58
CA GLY A 15 -5.21 13.67 2.49
C GLY A 15 -4.39 14.88 2.01
N PHE A 16 -4.73 16.06 2.52
CA PHE A 16 -4.17 17.37 2.11
C PHE A 16 -2.66 17.35 1.82
N LEU A 17 -1.83 16.91 2.78
CA LEU A 17 -0.36 16.98 2.63
C LEU A 17 0.15 16.17 1.44
N ARG A 18 -0.41 14.97 1.23
CA ARG A 18 -0.03 14.06 0.14
C ARG A 18 -0.45 14.63 -1.21
N THR A 19 -1.69 15.11 -1.29
CA THR A 19 -2.22 15.79 -2.49
C THR A 19 -1.38 17.01 -2.84
N TYR A 20 -1.08 17.86 -1.84
CA TYR A 20 -0.28 19.07 -2.04
C TYR A 20 1.14 18.75 -2.51
N LYS A 21 1.84 17.81 -1.86
CA LYS A 21 3.21 17.43 -2.25
C LYS A 21 3.29 16.85 -3.66
N ARG A 22 2.29 16.05 -4.07
CA ARG A 22 2.22 15.49 -5.44
C ARG A 22 1.94 16.57 -6.48
N LEU A 23 1.09 17.53 -6.16
CA LEU A 23 0.78 18.63 -7.06
C LEU A 23 1.95 19.61 -7.19
N ALA A 24 2.58 19.94 -6.06
CA ALA A 24 3.72 20.85 -5.97
C ALA A 24 4.99 20.32 -6.65
N SER A 25 5.06 19.02 -7.00
CA SER A 25 6.16 18.50 -7.80
C SER A 25 6.03 18.81 -9.30
N GLU A 26 4.84 19.21 -9.75
CA GLU A 26 4.55 19.44 -11.17
C GLU A 26 4.13 20.89 -11.45
N LEU A 27 3.43 21.53 -10.50
CA LEU A 27 2.76 22.81 -10.72
C LEU A 27 2.89 23.72 -9.50
N TYR A 28 2.71 25.02 -9.75
CA TYR A 28 2.63 26.03 -8.71
C TYR A 28 1.68 27.15 -9.11
N TRP A 29 0.91 27.65 -8.14
CA TRP A 29 0.16 28.90 -8.25
C TRP A 29 -0.02 29.56 -6.87
N GLU A 30 -0.29 30.86 -6.87
CA GLU A 30 -0.59 31.61 -5.65
C GLU A 30 -1.89 31.10 -5.01
N GLY A 31 -1.86 30.80 -3.72
CA GLY A 31 -3.03 30.22 -3.03
C GLY A 31 -3.17 28.69 -3.15
N MET A 32 -2.29 27.99 -3.88
CA MET A 32 -2.36 26.53 -4.10
C MET A 32 -2.60 25.71 -2.83
N LYS A 33 -1.93 26.07 -1.73
CA LYS A 33 -2.08 25.37 -0.45
C LYS A 33 -3.52 25.46 0.09
N SER A 34 -4.13 26.64 -0.01
CA SER A 34 -5.52 26.86 0.40
C SER A 34 -6.48 26.07 -0.48
N ASP A 35 -6.28 26.10 -1.80
CA ASP A 35 -7.18 25.45 -2.75
C ASP A 35 -7.15 23.93 -2.60
N VAL A 36 -5.97 23.33 -2.45
CA VAL A 36 -5.83 21.89 -2.20
C VAL A 36 -6.50 21.50 -0.88
N LYS A 37 -6.35 22.33 0.16
CA LYS A 37 -6.99 22.07 1.46
C LYS A 37 -8.51 22.09 1.33
N LYS A 38 -9.07 23.15 0.73
CA LYS A 38 -10.50 23.30 0.48
C LYS A 38 -11.05 22.12 -0.32
N HIS A 39 -10.37 21.72 -1.39
CA HIS A 39 -10.79 20.61 -2.24
C HIS A 39 -10.83 19.27 -1.51
N CYS A 40 -9.79 18.96 -0.71
CA CYS A 40 -9.78 17.74 0.10
C CYS A 40 -10.88 17.75 1.18
N GLU A 41 -11.18 18.91 1.76
CA GLU A 41 -12.24 19.09 2.77
C GLU A 41 -13.64 18.99 2.15
N SER A 42 -13.85 19.46 0.91
CA SER A 42 -15.14 19.40 0.21
C SER A 42 -15.41 18.09 -0.53
N CYS A 43 -14.45 17.16 -0.60
CA CYS A 43 -14.59 15.92 -1.36
C CYS A 43 -15.63 14.96 -0.72
N ILE A 44 -16.82 14.87 -1.31
CA ILE A 44 -17.94 14.04 -0.81
C ILE A 44 -17.51 12.56 -0.64
N THR A 45 -16.76 12.01 -1.60
CA THR A 45 -16.24 10.63 -1.51
C THR A 45 -15.34 10.43 -0.29
N CYS A 46 -14.44 11.38 -0.01
CA CYS A 46 -13.61 11.35 1.19
C CYS A 46 -14.44 11.45 2.47
N GLN A 47 -15.40 12.38 2.52
CA GLN A 47 -16.24 12.61 3.70
C GLN A 47 -17.11 11.40 4.05
N ARG A 48 -17.54 10.62 3.05
CA ARG A 48 -18.32 9.39 3.26
C ARG A 48 -17.47 8.19 3.69
N ASN A 49 -16.23 8.09 3.22
CA ASN A 49 -15.45 6.86 3.30
C ASN A 49 -14.31 6.89 4.32
N LYS A 50 -13.81 8.07 4.69
CA LYS A 50 -12.70 8.23 5.64
C LYS A 50 -13.23 8.37 7.06
N SER A 51 -12.70 7.55 7.97
CA SER A 51 -12.93 7.72 9.41
C SER A 51 -11.89 8.67 10.01
N LEU A 52 -12.29 9.41 11.04
CA LEU A 52 -11.36 10.18 11.87
C LEU A 52 -10.53 9.20 12.70
N ALA A 53 -9.20 9.29 12.61
CA ALA A 53 -8.31 8.51 13.45
C ALA A 53 -8.26 9.15 14.85
N LEU A 54 -9.12 8.68 15.77
CA LEU A 54 -9.23 9.20 17.14
C LEU A 54 -8.40 8.41 18.17
N SER A 55 -7.71 7.34 17.78
CA SER A 55 -7.05 6.45 18.73
C SER A 55 -5.68 6.99 19.18
N PRO A 56 -5.38 7.05 20.50
CA PRO A 56 -4.05 7.44 20.98
C PRO A 56 -3.00 6.46 20.47
N ALA A 57 -1.84 6.99 20.07
CA ALA A 57 -0.70 6.16 19.76
C ALA A 57 -0.15 5.56 21.07
N GLY A 58 -0.53 4.32 21.39
CA GLY A 58 0.12 3.58 22.48
C GLY A 58 1.64 3.52 22.32
N LEU A 59 2.36 3.41 23.45
CA LEU A 59 3.82 3.26 23.49
C LEU A 59 4.24 2.11 22.58
N LEU A 60 5.29 2.30 21.79
CA LEU A 60 5.79 1.31 20.83
C LEU A 60 7.19 0.87 21.27
N ILE A 61 7.44 -0.45 21.29
CA ILE A 61 8.79 -0.99 21.20
C ILE A 61 9.08 -1.18 19.70
N PRO A 62 9.87 -0.30 19.07
CA PRO A 62 10.17 -0.42 17.65
C PRO A 62 11.05 -1.66 17.42
N LEU A 63 10.67 -2.47 16.43
CA LEU A 63 11.59 -3.45 15.86
C LEU A 63 12.83 -2.74 15.31
N GLU A 64 13.96 -3.44 15.31
CA GLU A 64 15.19 -2.95 14.69
C GLU A 64 14.93 -2.45 13.27
N ILE A 65 15.50 -1.29 12.97
CA ILE A 65 15.40 -0.66 11.66
C ILE A 65 16.29 -1.45 10.70
N PRO A 66 15.74 -1.97 9.59
CA PRO A 66 16.54 -2.68 8.60
C PRO A 66 17.59 -1.77 7.95
N ARG A 67 18.70 -2.35 7.49
CA ARG A 67 19.79 -1.60 6.85
C ARG A 67 19.74 -1.60 5.32
N GLN A 68 18.96 -2.50 4.73
CA GLN A 68 18.90 -2.68 3.28
C GLN A 68 17.44 -2.79 2.83
N VAL A 69 17.13 -2.18 1.69
CA VAL A 69 15.81 -2.30 1.07
C VAL A 69 15.57 -3.78 0.72
N TRP A 70 14.38 -4.28 1.05
CA TRP A 70 13.94 -5.66 0.85
C TRP A 70 14.71 -6.73 1.64
N SER A 71 15.53 -6.35 2.64
CA SER A 71 16.11 -7.34 3.56
C SER A 71 15.11 -7.82 4.59
N ASP A 72 14.20 -6.96 5.02
CA ASP A 72 13.25 -7.25 6.08
C ASP A 72 11.87 -6.75 5.64
N ILE A 73 10.95 -7.69 5.49
CA ILE A 73 9.60 -7.40 5.04
C ILE A 73 8.60 -7.69 6.14
N SER A 74 7.41 -7.11 6.00
CA SER A 74 6.22 -7.52 6.71
C SER A 74 5.15 -8.03 5.74
N MET A 75 4.31 -8.93 6.23
CA MET A 75 3.24 -9.56 5.46
C MET A 75 1.96 -9.61 6.27
N ASP A 76 0.84 -9.31 5.61
CA ASP A 76 -0.49 -9.36 6.22
C ASP A 76 -1.57 -9.65 5.17
N PHE A 77 -2.75 -10.05 5.61
CA PHE A 77 -3.91 -10.27 4.77
C PHE A 77 -4.99 -9.21 5.03
N ILE A 78 -5.60 -8.73 3.94
CA ILE A 78 -6.86 -7.99 4.00
C ILE A 78 -7.93 -8.93 3.45
N ASP A 79 -8.72 -9.49 4.35
CA ASP A 79 -9.85 -10.39 4.04
C ASP A 79 -11.19 -9.62 4.02
N GLY A 80 -12.27 -10.33 3.67
CA GLY A 80 -13.63 -9.79 3.72
C GLY A 80 -13.96 -8.80 2.60
N LEU A 81 -13.18 -8.79 1.52
CA LEU A 81 -13.46 -7.94 0.35
C LEU A 81 -14.61 -8.53 -0.48
N PRO A 82 -15.40 -7.68 -1.18
CA PRO A 82 -16.38 -8.16 -2.13
C PRO A 82 -15.73 -9.06 -3.20
N LYS A 83 -16.33 -10.20 -3.51
CA LYS A 83 -15.74 -11.14 -4.48
C LYS A 83 -15.65 -10.50 -5.88
N ALA A 84 -14.43 -10.42 -6.42
CA ALA A 84 -14.11 -9.85 -7.73
C ALA A 84 -13.19 -10.79 -8.52
N LYS A 85 -13.65 -11.25 -9.70
CA LYS A 85 -12.92 -12.25 -10.53
C LYS A 85 -12.51 -13.52 -9.75
N GLY A 86 -13.28 -13.88 -8.74
CA GLY A 86 -13.03 -15.01 -7.84
C GLY A 86 -12.03 -14.74 -6.72
N CYS A 87 -11.48 -13.52 -6.63
CA CYS A 87 -10.63 -13.05 -5.53
C CYS A 87 -11.45 -12.25 -4.51
N ASP A 88 -11.08 -12.38 -3.25
CA ASP A 88 -11.74 -11.75 -2.08
C ASP A 88 -10.74 -11.37 -0.98
N VAL A 89 -9.44 -11.55 -1.26
CA VAL A 89 -8.35 -11.33 -0.30
C VAL A 89 -7.21 -10.59 -0.98
N ILE A 90 -6.53 -9.72 -0.25
CA ILE A 90 -5.27 -9.09 -0.67
C ILE A 90 -4.17 -9.53 0.29
N LEU A 91 -3.12 -10.15 -0.24
CA LEU A 91 -1.85 -10.29 0.46
C LEU A 91 -1.07 -8.97 0.31
N VAL A 92 -0.78 -8.34 1.44
CA VAL A 92 0.02 -7.12 1.52
C VAL A 92 1.43 -7.49 1.93
N VAL A 93 2.42 -7.07 1.14
CA VAL A 93 3.85 -7.26 1.43
C VAL A 93 4.52 -5.91 1.46
N VAL A 94 5.17 -5.56 2.56
CA VAL A 94 5.77 -4.22 2.77
C VAL A 94 7.25 -4.36 3.10
N ASP A 95 8.10 -3.63 2.39
CA ASP A 95 9.49 -3.45 2.80
C ASP A 95 9.57 -2.55 4.04
N ARG A 96 10.12 -3.06 5.14
CA ARG A 96 10.14 -2.35 6.42
C ARG A 96 11.06 -1.13 6.42
N LEU A 97 12.01 -1.03 5.47
CA LEU A 97 12.87 0.15 5.35
C LEU A 97 12.20 1.25 4.51
N SER A 98 11.99 0.98 3.22
CA SER A 98 11.49 1.94 2.24
C SER A 98 9.98 2.16 2.29
N LYS A 99 9.24 1.31 3.02
CA LYS A 99 7.77 1.23 2.98
C LYS A 99 7.22 0.93 1.60
N TYR A 100 8.03 0.41 0.67
CA TYR A 100 7.53 0.02 -0.64
C TYR A 100 6.66 -1.23 -0.48
N SER A 101 5.47 -1.21 -1.06
CA SER A 101 4.48 -2.26 -0.85
C SER A 101 4.06 -2.92 -2.16
N HIS A 102 3.77 -4.22 -2.07
CA HIS A 102 3.08 -4.98 -3.10
C HIS A 102 1.72 -5.44 -2.58
N PHE A 103 0.70 -5.33 -3.44
CA PHE A 103 -0.67 -5.72 -3.13
C PHE A 103 -1.12 -6.82 -4.09
N LEU A 104 -1.26 -8.04 -3.58
CA LEU A 104 -1.45 -9.24 -4.40
C LEU A 104 -2.83 -9.84 -4.16
N ALA A 105 -3.69 -9.87 -5.18
CA ALA A 105 -5.01 -10.47 -5.07
C ALA A 105 -4.93 -12.00 -4.93
N LEU A 106 -5.67 -12.55 -3.97
CA LEU A 106 -5.80 -13.97 -3.69
C LEU A 106 -7.26 -14.43 -3.78
N LYS A 107 -7.43 -15.69 -4.14
CA LYS A 107 -8.72 -16.40 -4.14
C LYS A 107 -8.84 -17.22 -2.87
N HIS A 108 -9.93 -17.06 -2.13
CA HIS A 108 -10.27 -17.95 -1.04
C HIS A 108 -10.95 -19.24 -1.54
N PRO A 109 -10.64 -20.43 -0.97
CA PRO A 109 -9.60 -20.66 0.04
C PRO A 109 -8.19 -20.66 -0.58
N TYR A 110 -7.25 -20.04 0.14
CA TYR A 110 -5.83 -20.11 -0.17
C TYR A 110 -5.10 -21.05 0.80
N THR A 111 -3.97 -21.60 0.35
CA THR A 111 -3.10 -22.50 1.12
C THR A 111 -1.70 -21.91 1.21
N ALA A 112 -0.89 -22.38 2.16
CA ALA A 112 0.50 -21.95 2.26
C ALA A 112 1.28 -22.17 0.96
N LYS A 113 0.96 -23.24 0.23
CA LYS A 113 1.53 -23.53 -1.10
C LYS A 113 1.13 -22.51 -2.16
N SER A 114 -0.15 -22.09 -2.20
CA SER A 114 -0.59 -21.08 -3.18
C SER A 114 -0.03 -19.69 -2.85
N VAL A 115 0.04 -19.34 -1.56
CA VAL A 115 0.65 -18.09 -1.09
C VAL A 115 2.14 -18.07 -1.43
N ALA A 116 2.88 -19.16 -1.16
CA ALA A 116 4.30 -19.26 -1.50
C ALA A 116 4.57 -19.13 -3.01
N LYS A 117 3.73 -19.73 -3.86
CA LYS A 117 3.85 -19.58 -5.32
C LYS A 117 3.74 -18.12 -5.75
N ILE A 118 2.75 -17.40 -5.22
CA ILE A 118 2.53 -15.99 -5.53
C ILE A 118 3.65 -15.12 -4.95
N PHE A 119 4.09 -15.40 -3.72
CA PHE A 119 5.22 -14.73 -3.10
C PHE A 119 6.51 -14.87 -3.94
N VAL A 120 6.83 -16.06 -4.42
CA VAL A 120 8.01 -16.26 -5.28
C VAL A 120 7.85 -15.51 -6.61
N LYS A 121 6.67 -15.61 -7.24
CA LYS A 121 6.39 -15.02 -8.55
C LYS A 121 6.45 -13.49 -8.53
N GLU A 122 5.89 -12.87 -7.49
CA GLU A 122 5.67 -11.43 -7.46
C GLU A 122 6.67 -10.68 -6.57
N ILE A 123 7.22 -11.32 -5.52
CA ILE A 123 8.16 -10.69 -4.59
C ILE A 123 9.59 -11.16 -4.85
N VAL A 124 9.87 -12.46 -4.73
CA VAL A 124 11.25 -12.98 -4.83
C VAL A 124 11.86 -12.71 -6.20
N ARG A 125 11.06 -12.83 -7.28
CA ARG A 125 11.47 -12.51 -8.65
C ARG A 125 12.02 -11.08 -8.78
N LEU A 126 11.48 -10.13 -8.03
CA LEU A 126 11.88 -8.72 -8.09
C LEU A 126 13.00 -8.40 -7.09
N HIS A 127 12.92 -8.97 -5.89
CA HIS A 127 13.65 -8.46 -4.72
C HIS A 127 14.57 -9.47 -4.03
N ARG A 128 14.60 -10.72 -4.51
CA ARG A 128 15.17 -11.92 -3.85
C ARG A 128 14.42 -12.33 -2.58
N PHE A 129 14.87 -13.41 -1.95
CA PHE A 129 14.35 -13.80 -0.63
C PHE A 129 14.81 -12.79 0.45
N PRO A 130 13.91 -12.37 1.35
CA PRO A 130 14.27 -11.48 2.44
C PRO A 130 15.08 -12.23 3.51
N SER A 131 15.84 -11.49 4.30
CA SER A 131 16.52 -11.99 5.50
C SER A 131 15.57 -12.22 6.67
N SER A 132 14.49 -11.43 6.78
CA SER A 132 13.42 -11.67 7.76
C SER A 132 12.03 -11.30 7.26
N ILE A 133 11.03 -11.97 7.81
CA ILE A 133 9.60 -11.71 7.56
C ILE A 133 8.92 -11.51 8.91
N VAL A 134 8.21 -10.40 9.05
CA VAL A 134 7.28 -10.16 10.16
C VAL A 134 5.86 -10.45 9.69
N SER A 135 5.11 -11.28 10.40
CA SER A 135 3.72 -11.56 10.06
C SER A 135 2.85 -11.79 11.30
N PRO A 136 1.52 -11.58 11.22
CA PRO A 136 0.59 -11.98 12.27
C PRO A 136 0.57 -13.50 12.45
N GLN A 137 -0.06 -13.93 13.55
CA GLN A 137 -0.28 -15.36 13.86
C GLN A 137 -1.44 -15.96 13.04
N ASP A 138 -1.38 -15.77 11.73
CA ASP A 138 -2.29 -16.43 10.79
C ASP A 138 -1.88 -17.89 10.57
N GLU A 139 -2.85 -18.80 10.44
CA GLU A 139 -2.62 -20.24 10.25
C GLU A 139 -1.67 -20.55 9.09
N ILE A 140 -1.72 -19.76 8.02
CA ILE A 140 -0.86 -19.93 6.85
C ILE A 140 0.61 -19.68 7.20
N PHE A 141 0.88 -18.60 7.92
CA PHE A 141 2.25 -18.24 8.36
C PHE A 141 2.77 -19.16 9.46
N LEU A 142 1.87 -19.90 10.13
CA LEU A 142 2.20 -20.92 11.12
C LEU A 142 2.38 -22.31 10.52
N SER A 143 1.98 -22.54 9.27
CA SER A 143 2.03 -23.87 8.66
C SER A 143 3.45 -24.44 8.58
N HIS A 144 3.56 -25.78 8.70
CA HIS A 144 4.85 -26.48 8.58
C HIS A 144 5.53 -26.19 7.24
N PHE A 145 4.75 -26.19 6.15
CA PHE A 145 5.26 -25.88 4.82
C PHE A 145 5.91 -24.50 4.75
N TRP A 146 5.27 -23.47 5.33
CA TRP A 146 5.80 -22.09 5.32
C TRP A 146 7.09 -22.00 6.12
N ASN A 147 7.14 -22.59 7.31
CA ASN A 147 8.34 -22.59 8.15
C ASN A 147 9.51 -23.29 7.46
N GLU A 148 9.31 -24.48 6.88
CA GLU A 148 10.40 -25.21 6.21
C GLU A 148 10.87 -24.49 4.93
N LEU A 149 9.95 -23.90 4.14
CA LEU A 149 10.32 -23.11 2.96
C LEU A 149 11.30 -21.97 3.32
N PHE A 150 10.96 -21.17 4.33
CA PHE A 150 11.77 -20.02 4.71
C PHE A 150 13.03 -20.40 5.51
N LYS A 151 12.99 -21.51 6.26
CA LYS A 151 14.18 -22.10 6.86
C LYS A 151 15.20 -22.52 5.79
N MET A 152 14.74 -23.19 4.72
CA MET A 152 15.60 -23.56 3.59
C MET A 152 16.14 -22.33 2.84
N ALA A 153 15.36 -21.25 2.76
CA ALA A 153 15.79 -19.98 2.16
C ALA A 153 16.72 -19.15 3.06
N GLY A 154 16.94 -19.56 4.32
CA GLY A 154 17.72 -18.79 5.30
C GLY A 154 17.00 -17.55 5.85
N THR A 155 15.69 -17.46 5.66
CA THR A 155 14.85 -16.33 6.11
C THR A 155 14.37 -16.55 7.54
N LYS A 156 14.54 -15.54 8.39
CA LYS A 156 14.06 -15.56 9.78
C LYS A 156 12.60 -15.14 9.85
N LEU A 157 11.72 -16.05 10.26
CA LEU A 157 10.31 -15.74 10.51
C LEU A 157 10.14 -15.14 11.92
N ARG A 158 9.58 -13.93 12.01
CA ARG A 158 9.25 -13.24 13.25
C ARG A 158 7.73 -13.09 13.34
N LYS A 159 7.12 -13.56 14.41
CA LYS A 159 5.66 -13.48 14.59
C LYS A 159 5.33 -12.26 15.43
N SER A 160 4.41 -11.42 14.94
CA SER A 160 3.81 -10.38 15.80
C SER A 160 2.83 -11.07 16.77
N THR A 161 2.89 -10.73 18.06
CA THR A 161 1.99 -11.32 19.05
C THR A 161 0.73 -10.47 19.18
N THR A 162 -0.43 -11.10 19.36
CA THR A 162 -1.73 -10.45 19.60
C THR A 162 -1.71 -9.51 20.81
N TYR A 163 -0.83 -9.77 21.78
CA TYR A 163 -0.64 -8.97 22.99
C TYR A 163 0.39 -7.82 22.83
N HIS A 164 1.11 -7.76 21.71
CA HIS A 164 2.00 -6.65 21.35
C HIS A 164 1.69 -6.14 19.93
N PRO A 165 0.54 -5.47 19.70
CA PRO A 165 0.21 -4.82 18.42
C PRO A 165 1.25 -3.78 17.96
N GLN A 166 2.24 -3.49 18.80
CA GLN A 166 3.38 -2.64 18.52
C GLN A 166 4.32 -3.21 17.44
N THR A 167 4.31 -4.54 17.23
CA THR A 167 5.31 -5.21 16.38
C THR A 167 5.18 -4.93 14.88
N ASP A 168 3.98 -4.66 14.36
CA ASP A 168 3.78 -4.40 12.93
C ASP A 168 2.74 -3.32 12.59
N ARG A 169 2.75 -2.22 13.36
CA ARG A 169 1.93 -1.03 13.06
C ARG A 169 2.17 -0.46 11.65
N GLN A 170 3.32 -0.76 11.05
CA GLN A 170 3.67 -0.28 9.73
C GLN A 170 2.72 -0.86 8.68
N THR A 171 2.54 -2.18 8.68
CA THR A 171 1.59 -2.85 7.78
C THR A 171 0.15 -2.44 8.08
N GLU A 172 -0.24 -2.28 9.34
CA GLU A 172 -1.57 -1.79 9.69
C GLU A 172 -1.88 -0.40 9.09
N VAL A 173 -0.91 0.52 9.12
CA VAL A 173 -1.06 1.85 8.51
C VAL A 173 -1.16 1.76 6.99
N VAL A 174 -0.41 0.84 6.37
CA VAL A 174 -0.51 0.54 4.94
C VAL A 174 -1.89 0.02 4.60
N ASN A 175 -2.36 -1.01 5.31
CA ASN A 175 -3.64 -1.67 5.07
C ASN A 175 -4.79 -0.68 5.20
N ARG A 176 -4.83 0.12 6.28
CA ARG A 176 -5.84 1.16 6.47
C ARG A 176 -5.84 2.20 5.34
N GLY A 177 -4.64 2.58 4.88
CA GLY A 177 -4.48 3.48 3.75
C GLY A 177 -5.01 2.88 2.45
N LEU A 178 -4.70 1.61 2.18
CA LEU A 178 -5.15 0.86 1.02
C LEU A 178 -6.67 0.65 1.04
N GLU A 179 -7.25 0.17 2.14
CA GLU A 179 -8.69 0.00 2.30
C GLU A 179 -9.45 1.31 2.08
N THR A 180 -8.96 2.41 2.66
CA THR A 180 -9.56 3.73 2.47
C THR A 180 -9.51 4.16 1.01
N CYS A 181 -8.36 3.98 0.36
CA CYS A 181 -8.15 4.29 -1.05
C CYS A 181 -9.10 3.45 -1.93
N LEU A 182 -9.11 2.13 -1.75
CA LEU A 182 -9.98 1.22 -2.50
C LEU A 182 -11.45 1.55 -2.26
N ARG A 183 -11.88 1.79 -1.02
CA ARG A 183 -13.27 2.13 -0.68
C ARG A 183 -13.73 3.39 -1.41
N CYS A 184 -12.87 4.40 -1.57
CA CYS A 184 -13.18 5.59 -2.35
C CYS A 184 -13.37 5.30 -3.86
N PHE A 185 -12.67 4.30 -4.42
CA PHE A 185 -12.78 3.95 -5.84
C PHE A 185 -13.89 2.95 -6.16
N TYR A 186 -14.14 1.98 -5.29
CA TYR A 186 -15.10 0.92 -5.55
C TYR A 186 -16.46 1.14 -4.89
N SER A 187 -16.69 2.20 -4.10
CA SER A 187 -17.98 2.43 -3.42
C SER A 187 -19.18 2.34 -4.36
N GLU A 188 -19.01 2.70 -5.64
CA GLU A 188 -20.03 2.58 -6.68
C GLU A 188 -19.94 1.28 -7.50
N ARG A 189 -18.78 0.62 -7.51
CA ARG A 189 -18.50 -0.62 -8.29
C ARG A 189 -17.65 -1.63 -7.49
N PRO A 190 -18.20 -2.26 -6.44
CA PRO A 190 -17.45 -3.08 -5.50
C PRO A 190 -16.78 -4.32 -6.12
N LYS A 191 -17.28 -4.83 -7.25
CA LYS A 191 -16.71 -5.99 -7.96
C LYS A 191 -15.49 -5.64 -8.82
N GLU A 192 -15.10 -4.37 -8.89
CA GLU A 192 -14.00 -3.89 -9.75
C GLU A 192 -12.70 -3.60 -8.97
N TRP A 193 -12.66 -3.78 -7.64
CA TRP A 193 -11.48 -3.48 -6.83
C TRP A 193 -10.19 -4.12 -7.35
N ILE A 194 -10.27 -5.30 -7.97
CA ILE A 194 -9.12 -5.99 -8.54
C ILE A 194 -8.49 -5.24 -9.73
N LEU A 195 -9.27 -4.45 -10.47
CA LEU A 195 -8.78 -3.59 -11.55
C LEU A 195 -8.04 -2.37 -10.99
N TRP A 196 -8.41 -1.93 -9.79
CA TRP A 196 -7.82 -0.79 -9.11
C TRP A 196 -6.56 -1.15 -8.31
N LEU A 197 -6.33 -2.43 -8.02
CA LEU A 197 -5.22 -2.87 -7.18
C LEU A 197 -3.83 -2.43 -7.70
N PRO A 198 -3.49 -2.58 -9.01
CA PRO A 198 -2.21 -2.09 -9.52
C PRO A 198 -2.07 -0.57 -9.43
N TRP A 199 -3.18 0.16 -9.59
CA TRP A 199 -3.19 1.61 -9.44
C TRP A 199 -3.04 2.04 -7.99
N ALA A 200 -3.64 1.32 -7.05
CA ALA A 200 -3.48 1.57 -5.62
C ALA A 200 -2.04 1.29 -5.18
N GLU A 201 -1.40 0.23 -5.69
CA GLU A 201 0.02 -0.05 -5.48
C GLU A 201 0.90 1.08 -6.01
N TYR A 202 0.69 1.49 -7.27
CA TYR A 202 1.43 2.59 -7.87
C TYR A 202 1.24 3.90 -7.10
N TRP A 203 -0.01 4.25 -6.77
CA TRP A 203 -0.35 5.43 -5.98
C TRP A 203 0.39 5.41 -4.64
N TYR A 204 0.30 4.30 -3.90
CA TYR A 204 0.90 4.19 -2.57
C TYR A 204 2.42 4.37 -2.65
N ASN A 205 3.08 3.67 -3.57
CA ASN A 205 4.54 3.67 -3.72
C ASN A 205 5.09 5.01 -4.24
N THR A 206 4.30 5.78 -4.98
CA THR A 206 4.74 7.08 -5.53
C THR A 206 4.30 8.28 -4.68
N THR A 207 3.47 8.07 -3.66
CA THR A 207 2.97 9.14 -2.80
C THR A 207 3.96 9.46 -1.68
N TYR A 208 4.09 10.76 -1.39
CA TYR A 208 4.87 11.25 -0.26
C TYR A 208 4.45 10.60 1.07
N GLN A 209 5.42 10.08 1.83
CA GLN A 209 5.22 9.56 3.17
C GLN A 209 5.97 10.40 4.20
N LYS A 210 5.24 10.91 5.19
CA LYS A 210 5.81 11.76 6.26
C LYS A 210 6.96 11.06 7.02
N ALA A 211 6.90 9.74 7.19
CA ALA A 211 7.94 8.98 7.88
C ALA A 211 9.25 8.85 7.10
N LEU A 212 9.22 9.05 5.78
CA LEU A 212 10.38 8.96 4.90
C LEU A 212 10.85 10.33 4.38
N ASP A 213 10.02 11.37 4.53
CA ASP A 213 10.15 12.68 3.86
C ASP A 213 10.27 12.59 2.33
N MET A 214 9.86 11.46 1.75
CA MET A 214 9.85 11.18 0.32
C MET A 214 8.86 10.04 0.01
N SER A 215 8.77 9.60 -1.25
CA SER A 215 7.97 8.42 -1.60
C SER A 215 8.78 7.12 -1.46
N PRO A 216 8.13 5.97 -1.16
CA PRO A 216 8.79 4.67 -1.19
C PRO A 216 9.56 4.39 -2.47
N PHE A 217 8.99 4.79 -3.62
CA PHE A 217 9.64 4.70 -4.92
C PHE A 217 10.99 5.42 -4.95
N GLN A 218 11.09 6.62 -4.36
CA GLN A 218 12.36 7.35 -4.30
C GLN A 218 13.40 6.61 -3.46
N VAL A 219 12.99 5.99 -2.36
CA VAL A 219 13.90 5.21 -1.50
C VAL A 219 14.44 3.99 -2.24
N VAL A 220 13.57 3.27 -2.96
CA VAL A 220 13.95 2.05 -3.70
C VAL A 220 14.81 2.36 -4.93
N TYR A 221 14.42 3.36 -5.73
CA TYR A 221 15.00 3.60 -7.05
C TYR A 221 15.96 4.79 -7.11
N GLY A 222 16.15 5.54 -6.03
CA GLY A 222 17.03 6.70 -5.98
C GLY A 222 16.60 7.88 -6.88
N ARG A 223 15.39 7.84 -7.43
CA ARG A 223 14.86 8.87 -8.35
C ARG A 223 13.38 9.14 -8.11
N LYS A 224 12.93 10.33 -8.52
CA LYS A 224 11.51 10.70 -8.45
C LYS A 224 10.66 9.76 -9.34
N PRO A 225 9.41 9.46 -8.96
CA PRO A 225 8.47 8.78 -9.83
C PRO A 225 8.30 9.53 -11.15
N PRO A 226 8.10 8.82 -12.27
CA PRO A 226 7.81 9.47 -13.54
C PRO A 226 6.49 10.25 -13.46
N THR A 227 6.47 11.42 -14.07
CA THR A 227 5.26 12.25 -14.22
C THR A 227 4.22 11.49 -15.02
N LEU A 228 3.00 11.36 -14.49
CA LEU A 228 1.91 10.70 -15.22
C LEU A 228 1.19 11.64 -16.19
N LEU A 229 1.34 12.95 -16.00
CA LEU A 229 0.80 13.97 -16.89
C LEU A 229 1.90 14.48 -17.82
N SER A 230 1.72 14.24 -19.12
CA SER A 230 2.48 14.93 -20.16
C SER A 230 1.71 16.20 -20.54
N TYR A 231 2.27 17.37 -20.22
CA TYR A 231 1.75 18.65 -20.71
C TYR A 231 2.23 18.85 -22.15
N GLY A 232 1.46 18.33 -23.11
CA GLY A 232 1.78 18.36 -24.54
C GLY A 232 1.10 17.21 -25.28
N GLU A 233 0.52 17.50 -26.45
CA GLU A 233 -0.36 16.64 -27.25
C GLU A 233 -0.06 15.13 -27.20
N ARG A 234 -0.85 14.40 -26.42
CA ARG A 234 -1.35 13.05 -26.72
C ARG A 234 -2.39 12.72 -25.65
N THR A 235 -3.65 12.75 -26.06
CA THR A 235 -4.78 12.28 -25.28
C THR A 235 -4.60 10.80 -24.95
N PHE A 236 -4.05 10.50 -23.78
CA PHE A 236 -4.28 9.19 -23.18
C PHE A 236 -5.78 9.10 -22.87
N LYS A 237 -6.52 8.40 -23.73
CA LYS A 237 -7.85 7.91 -23.39
C LYS A 237 -7.67 6.95 -22.23
N PHE A 238 -7.87 7.42 -21.01
CA PHE A 238 -8.04 6.57 -19.85
C PHE A 238 -9.24 5.66 -20.13
N PHE A 239 -8.98 4.36 -20.29
CA PHE A 239 -10.03 3.37 -20.48
C PHE A 239 -10.85 3.26 -19.19
N GLY A 240 -12.03 3.85 -19.23
CA GLY A 240 -13.05 3.83 -18.19
C GLY A 240 -14.38 4.25 -18.81
N ARG A 241 -14.95 3.38 -19.64
CA ARG A 241 -16.40 3.31 -19.84
C ARG A 241 -16.83 1.91 -19.41
#